data_AF-A0A2V9R4R7-F1
#
_entry.id   AF-A0A2V9R4R7-F1
#
_cell.length_a   1.000
_cell.length_b   1.000
_cell.length_c   1.000
_cell.angle_alpha   90.00
_cell.angle_beta   90.00
_cell.angle_gamma   90.00
#
_symmetry.space_group_name_H-M   'P 1'
#
loop_
_entity.id
_entity.type
_entity.pdbx_description
1 polymer ?
#
loop_
_entity_poly.entity_id
_entity_poly.type
_entity_poly.pdbx_seq_one_letter_code
_entity_poly.pdbx_strand_id
1 'polypeptide(L)'
;MNEEGEGSQIAVKLDGRYTNYFKVGHNAFEFLLDFGQLYPENMKAHLHTRIITSPKCAKFLLESLRESIERYERTFEGSRTNAQEAAT
;
A
#
# COMPACT_ATOMS: atom_id res chain seq x y z
N MET A 1 42.12 -26.20 0.64
CA MET A 1 41.52 -25.26 1.62
C MET A 1 40.56 -24.42 0.82
N ASN A 2 39.27 -24.69 0.95
CA ASN A 2 38.23 -24.05 0.17
C ASN A 2 37.76 -22.84 0.96
N GLU A 3 38.01 -21.64 0.44
CA GLU A 3 37.39 -20.41 0.93
C GLU A 3 36.17 -20.12 0.07
N GLU A 4 35.04 -20.77 0.40
CA GLU A 4 33.73 -20.31 -0.04
C GLU A 4 33.24 -19.29 0.98
N GLY A 5 33.49 -18.01 0.68
CA GLY A 5 32.85 -16.91 1.39
C GLY A 5 31.36 -16.90 1.04
N GLU A 6 30.53 -17.38 1.97
CA GLU A 6 29.09 -17.22 1.92
C GLU A 6 28.75 -15.72 1.81
N GLY A 7 28.28 -15.32 0.63
CA GLY A 7 27.69 -14.00 0.41
C GLY A 7 26.45 -13.87 1.27
N SER A 8 26.60 -13.24 2.43
CA SER A 8 25.50 -12.89 3.32
C SER A 8 24.53 -11.98 2.55
N GLN A 9 23.40 -12.56 2.10
CA GLN A 9 22.30 -11.80 1.56
C GLN A 9 21.77 -10.89 2.68
N ILE A 10 21.99 -9.59 2.56
CA ILE A 10 21.41 -8.60 3.47
C ILE A 10 19.92 -8.56 3.16
N ALA A 11 19.12 -9.31 3.92
CA ALA A 11 17.68 -9.20 3.90
C ALA A 11 17.30 -7.82 4.48
N VAL A 12 17.11 -6.84 3.62
CA VAL A 12 16.62 -5.52 4.03
C VAL A 12 15.18 -5.68 4.49
N LYS A 13 14.97 -5.58 5.81
CA LYS A 13 13.63 -5.56 6.40
C LYS A 13 12.93 -4.26 5.98
N LEU A 14 11.77 -4.39 5.35
CA LEU A 14 10.92 -3.25 5.01
C LEU A 14 10.17 -2.78 6.26
N ASP A 15 10.22 -1.48 6.53
CA ASP A 15 9.45 -0.85 7.60
C ASP A 15 8.10 -0.36 7.06
N GLY A 16 7.01 -0.84 7.68
CA GLY A 16 5.65 -0.50 7.29
C GLY A 16 5.10 0.63 8.15
N ARG A 17 4.62 1.70 7.54
CA ARG A 17 3.98 2.82 8.25
C ARG A 17 2.47 2.80 8.03
N TYR A 18 1.71 2.78 9.12
CA TYR A 18 0.25 2.86 9.05
C TYR A 18 -0.21 4.20 8.49
N THR A 19 -1.10 4.16 7.51
CA THR A 19 -1.70 5.31 6.84
C THR A 19 -3.22 5.17 6.83
N ASN A 20 -3.94 6.23 7.17
CA ASN A 20 -5.40 6.32 7.00
C ASN A 20 -5.81 7.52 6.14
N TYR A 21 -4.83 8.31 5.69
CA TYR A 21 -5.02 9.50 4.88
C TYR A 21 -3.97 9.57 3.79
N PHE A 22 -4.35 9.98 2.59
CA PHE A 22 -3.41 10.18 1.50
C PHE A 22 -3.80 11.36 0.60
N LYS A 23 -2.81 11.91 -0.11
CA LYS A 23 -2.99 12.91 -1.17
C LYS A 23 -2.20 12.51 -2.40
N VAL A 24 -2.77 12.80 -3.56
CA VAL A 24 -2.12 12.58 -4.87
C VAL A 24 -1.97 13.93 -5.56
N GLY A 25 -0.74 14.29 -5.88
CA GLY A 25 -0.39 15.43 -6.74
C GLY A 25 0.36 14.96 -7.98
N HIS A 26 0.39 15.77 -9.03
CA HIS A 26 1.18 15.46 -10.22
C HIS A 26 1.54 16.71 -11.01
N ASN A 27 2.58 16.57 -11.83
CA ASN A 27 2.91 17.46 -12.93
C ASN A 27 3.12 16.63 -14.22
N ALA A 28 3.66 17.23 -15.28
CA ALA A 28 3.87 16.52 -16.55
C ALA A 28 4.88 15.35 -16.47
N PHE A 29 5.75 15.32 -15.46
CA PHE A 29 6.88 14.42 -15.34
C PHE A 29 6.75 13.43 -14.18
N GLU A 30 6.02 13.80 -13.13
CA GLU A 30 6.01 13.05 -11.87
C GLU A 30 4.65 13.09 -11.17
N PHE A 31 4.39 12.03 -10.41
CA PHE A 31 3.32 11.89 -9.43
C PHE A 31 3.91 11.88 -8.03
N LEU A 32 3.24 12.56 -7.11
CA LEU A 32 3.55 12.61 -5.69
C LEU A 32 2.42 11.92 -4.93
N LEU A 33 2.74 10.86 -4.20
CA LEU A 33 1.82 10.12 -3.34
C LEU A 33 2.23 10.37 -1.89
N ASP A 34 1.47 11.21 -1.19
CA ASP A 34 1.70 11.55 0.20
C ASP A 34 0.78 10.73 1.09
N PHE A 35 1.36 9.99 2.03
CA PHE A 35 0.67 9.17 3.01
C PHE A 35 0.84 9.73 4.40
N GLY A 36 -0.20 9.61 5.21
CA GLY A 36 -0.23 10.16 6.54
C GLY A 36 -1.38 9.68 7.39
N GLN A 37 -1.49 10.33 8.54
CA GLN A 37 -2.50 10.04 9.54
C GLN A 37 -3.34 11.27 9.81
N LEU A 38 -4.66 11.15 9.67
CA LEU A 38 -5.63 12.17 10.03
C LEU A 38 -6.47 11.64 11.19
N TYR A 39 -6.47 12.39 12.30
CA TYR A 39 -7.26 12.08 13.48
C TYR A 39 -8.36 13.13 13.68
N PRO A 40 -9.54 12.74 14.19
CA PRO A 40 -10.66 13.67 14.39
C PRO A 40 -10.32 14.87 15.27
N GLU A 41 -9.49 14.68 16.29
CA GLU A 41 -9.21 15.65 17.35
C GLU A 41 -8.46 16.89 16.88
N ASN A 42 -7.59 16.74 15.88
CA ASN A 42 -6.67 17.79 15.44
C ASN A 42 -6.93 18.26 14.01
N MET A 43 -7.83 17.60 13.25
CA MET A 43 -8.22 17.95 11.86
C MET A 43 -7.05 18.24 10.91
N LYS A 44 -5.84 17.83 11.31
CA LYS A 44 -4.60 18.12 10.63
C LYS A 44 -3.93 16.79 10.31
N ALA A 45 -3.76 16.55 9.02
CA ALA A 45 -3.05 15.36 8.57
C ALA A 45 -1.57 15.47 8.92
N HIS A 46 -1.05 14.45 9.61
CA HIS A 46 0.37 14.25 9.82
C HIS A 46 0.92 13.37 8.69
N LEU A 47 1.46 14.02 7.64
CA LEU A 47 2.10 13.33 6.52
C LEU A 47 3.46 12.78 6.95
N HIS A 48 3.78 11.57 6.51
CA HIS A 48 4.97 10.89 6.99
C HIS A 48 5.73 10.10 5.93
N THR A 49 5.08 9.73 4.81
CA THR A 49 5.73 9.04 3.69
C THR A 49 5.34 9.73 2.40
N ARG A 50 6.33 10.03 1.56
CA ARG A 50 6.14 10.53 0.20
C ARG A 50 6.78 9.56 -0.78
N ILE A 51 6.02 9.16 -1.80
CA ILE A 51 6.54 8.44 -2.96
C ILE A 51 6.46 9.38 -4.15
N ILE A 52 7.59 9.56 -4.84
CA ILE A 52 7.66 10.29 -6.11
C ILE A 52 7.89 9.26 -7.20
N THR A 53 7.07 9.29 -8.25
CA THR A 53 7.15 8.30 -9.32
C THR A 53 6.76 8.87 -10.67
N SER A 54 7.13 8.18 -11.76
CA SER A 54 6.75 8.59 -13.11
C SER A 54 5.27 8.30 -13.41
N PRO A 55 4.64 9.01 -14.38
CA PRO A 55 3.29 8.70 -14.83
C PRO A 55 3.08 7.24 -15.28
N LYS A 56 4.12 6.63 -15.86
CA LYS A 56 4.08 5.22 -16.29
C LYS A 56 4.00 4.28 -15.09
N CYS A 57 4.86 4.48 -14.09
CA CYS A 57 4.86 3.67 -12.87
C CYS A 57 3.59 3.89 -12.04
N ALA A 58 3.06 5.12 -11.97
CA ALA A 58 1.80 5.40 -11.30
C ALA A 58 0.61 4.61 -11.88
N LYS A 59 0.55 4.48 -13.22
CA LYS A 59 -0.46 3.63 -13.88
C LYS A 59 -0.30 2.16 -13.52
N PHE A 60 0.92 1.63 -13.53
CA PHE A 60 1.16 0.24 -13.12
C PHE A 60 0.82 -0.02 -11.66
N LEU A 61 1.09 0.94 -10.77
CA LEU A 61 0.69 0.88 -9.37
C LEU A 61 -0.83 0.77 -9.24
N LEU A 62 -1.58 1.61 -9.97
CA LEU A 62 -3.04 1.60 -9.95
C LEU A 62 -3.61 0.24 -10.38
N GLU A 63 -3.14 -0.31 -11.51
CA GLU A 63 -3.61 -1.61 -12.01
C GLU A 63 -3.29 -2.73 -11.01
N SER A 64 -2.04 -2.79 -10.52
CA SER A 64 -1.62 -3.80 -9.54
C SER A 64 -2.38 -3.71 -8.22
N LEU A 65 -2.67 -2.49 -7.77
CA LEU A 65 -3.43 -2.23 -6.55
C LEU A 65 -4.88 -2.66 -6.73
N ARG A 66 -5.52 -2.32 -7.86
CA ARG A 66 -6.90 -2.72 -8.18
C ARG A 66 -7.04 -4.24 -8.14
N GLU A 67 -6.20 -4.97 -8.88
CA GLU A 67 -6.27 -6.42 -8.91
C GLU A 67 -6.04 -7.04 -7.51
N SER A 68 -5.18 -6.44 -6.70
CA SER A 68 -4.91 -6.90 -5.33
C SER A 68 -6.11 -6.69 -4.41
N ILE A 69 -6.81 -5.57 -4.54
CA ILE A 69 -8.04 -5.27 -3.81
C ILE A 69 -9.14 -6.26 -4.23
N GLU A 70 -9.38 -6.46 -5.53
CA GLU A 70 -10.41 -7.40 -6.02
C GLU A 70 -10.18 -8.83 -5.50
N ARG A 71 -8.91 -9.28 -5.44
CA ARG A 71 -8.57 -10.56 -4.83
C ARG A 71 -8.85 -10.58 -3.34
N TYR A 72 -8.49 -9.52 -2.61
CA TYR A 72 -8.75 -9.40 -1.18
C TYR A 72 -10.25 -9.45 -0.87
N GLU A 73 -11.07 -8.68 -1.61
CA GLU A 73 -12.53 -8.65 -1.44
C GLU A 73 -13.15 -10.02 -1.71
N ARG A 74 -12.71 -10.73 -2.77
CA ARG A 74 -13.18 -12.09 -3.04
C ARG A 74 -12.87 -13.06 -1.89
N THR A 75 -11.74 -12.91 -1.22
CA THR A 75 -11.33 -13.77 -0.11
C THR A 75 -12.02 -13.42 1.21
N PHE A 76 -12.22 -12.12 1.50
CA PHE A 76 -12.63 -11.66 2.84
C PHE A 76 -14.02 -11.02 2.91
N GLU A 77 -14.62 -10.64 1.78
CA GLU A 77 -15.98 -10.07 1.74
C GLU A 77 -17.01 -11.11 1.27
N GLY A 78 -16.61 -12.04 0.39
CA GLY A 78 -17.45 -13.18 0.01
C GLY A 78 -17.81 -14.13 1.16
N SER A 79 -17.09 -14.07 2.29
CA SER A 79 -17.37 -14.83 3.51
C SER A 79 -18.40 -14.16 4.43
N ARG A 80 -18.74 -12.88 4.23
CA ARG A 80 -19.79 -12.19 5.00
C ARG A 80 -21.20 -12.44 4.47
N THR A 81 -21.35 -12.78 3.19
CA THR A 81 -22.68 -13.06 2.60
C THR A 81 -23.25 -14.41 3.07
N ASN A 82 -22.42 -15.39 3.40
CA ASN A 82 -22.88 -16.72 3.82
C ASN A 82 -23.27 -16.85 5.30
N ALA A 83 -23.08 -15.79 6.12
CA ALA A 83 -23.42 -15.82 7.54
C ALA A 83 -24.77 -15.16 7.87
N GLN A 84 -25.35 -14.39 6.95
CA GLN A 84 -26.60 -13.65 7.18
C GLN A 84 -27.86 -14.43 6.71
N GLU A 85 -27.72 -15.46 5.87
CA GLU A 85 -28.86 -16.27 5.36
C GLU A 85 -29.15 -17.54 6.19
N ALA A 86 -28.36 -17.83 7.23
CA ALA A 86 -28.61 -18.96 8.14
C ALA A 86 -29.44 -18.58 9.38
N ALA A 87 -29.90 -17.33 9.47
CA ALA A 87 -30.68 -16.81 10.59
C ALA A 87 -31.77 -15.84 10.13
N THR A 88 -32.66 -16.26 9.23
CA THR A 88 -34.04 -15.75 9.12
C THR A 88 -34.92 -16.82 8.50
#